data_AF-A0A424KGB5-F1
#
_entry.id   AF-A0A424KGB5-F1
#
_cell.length_a   1.000
_cell.length_b   1.000
_cell.length_c   1.000
_cell.angle_alpha   90.00
_cell.angle_beta   90.00
_cell.angle_gamma   90.00
#
_symmetry.space_group_name_H-M   'P 1'
#
loop_
_entity.id
_entity.type
_entity.pdbx_description
1 polymer ?
#
loop_
_entity_poly.entity_id
_entity_poly.type
_entity_poly.pdbx_seq_one_letter_code
_entity_poly.pdbx_strand_id
1 'polypeptide(L)'
;MDEITFQRKMQELMSRIQAMPEAAESPAESVNEIGERRDRIKASVSELQESLDYLRLSVKYLVFDLEATRRENAYLRRMLEQSSRDAQRQIEDEEPNEDFGDEERFD
;
A
#
# COMPACT_ATOMS: atom_id res chain seq x y z
N MET A 1 9.34 0.75 13.69
CA MET A 1 9.00 2.18 13.64
C MET A 1 7.60 2.28 13.08
N ASP A 2 6.77 3.24 13.48
CA ASP A 2 5.44 3.46 12.90
C ASP A 2 5.43 4.76 12.08
N GLU A 3 4.36 5.01 11.31
CA GLU A 3 4.20 6.21 10.47
C GLU A 3 4.40 7.51 11.27
N ILE A 4 3.87 7.56 12.49
CA ILE A 4 3.96 8.71 13.39
C ILE A 4 5.43 8.98 13.77
N THR A 5 6.18 7.92 14.05
CA THR A 5 7.60 8.02 14.39
C THR A 5 8.43 8.48 13.18
N PHE A 6 8.10 8.03 11.96
CA PHE A 6 8.74 8.50 10.72
C PHE A 6 8.46 9.98 10.48
N GLN A 7 7.19 10.41 10.56
CA GLN A 7 6.82 11.82 10.36
C GLN A 7 7.49 12.74 11.38
N ARG A 8 7.58 12.32 12.64
CA ARG A 8 8.29 13.07 13.69
C ARG A 8 9.77 13.23 13.37
N LYS A 9 10.45 12.13 12.98
CA LYS A 9 11.87 12.18 12.59
C LYS A 9 12.09 13.06 11.36
N MET A 10 11.20 12.98 10.37
CA MET A 10 11.24 13.83 9.18
C MET A 10 11.10 15.31 9.54
N GLN A 11 10.15 15.67 10.40
CA GLN A 11 9.99 17.05 10.88
C GLN A 11 11.21 17.53 11.65
N GLU A 12 11.77 16.69 12.51
CA GLU A 12 12.97 17.01 13.28
C GLU A 12 14.17 17.27 12.35
N LEU A 13 14.29 16.47 11.30
CA LEU A 13 15.34 16.60 10.31
C LEU A 13 15.17 17.84 9.43
N MET A 14 13.94 18.12 8.97
CA MET A 14 13.62 19.34 8.22
C MET A 14 13.86 20.60 9.05
N SER A 15 13.53 20.57 10.34
CA SER A 15 13.81 21.64 11.29
C SER A 15 15.32 21.87 11.45
N ARG A 16 16.12 20.80 11.57
CA ARG A 16 17.59 20.89 11.64
C ARG A 16 18.21 21.46 10.36
N ILE A 17 17.67 21.12 9.18
CA ILE A 17 18.11 21.67 7.89
C ILE A 17 17.72 23.15 7.78
N GLN A 18 16.51 23.54 8.19
CA GLN A 18 16.07 24.95 8.20
C GLN A 18 16.82 25.81 9.21
N ALA A 19 17.20 25.23 10.36
CA ALA A 19 17.96 25.92 11.39
C ALA A 19 19.45 26.10 11.01
N MET A 20 19.91 25.50 9.91
CA MET A 20 21.25 25.80 9.40
C MET A 20 21.24 27.19 8.77
N PRO A 21 22.10 28.11 9.24
CA PRO A 21 22.28 29.39 8.56
C PRO A 21 22.76 29.12 7.13
N GLU A 22 22.16 29.83 6.15
CA GLU A 22 22.75 29.97 4.82
C GLU A 22 24.19 30.44 5.01
N ALA A 23 25.12 29.86 4.24
CA ALA A 23 26.55 30.15 4.36
C ALA A 23 26.82 31.65 4.13
N ALA A 24 26.71 32.45 5.17
CA ALA A 24 26.97 33.87 5.13
C ALA A 24 28.49 34.07 5.21
N GLU A 25 29.10 34.17 4.03
CA GLU A 25 30.15 35.12 3.59
C GLU A 25 31.24 35.61 4.58
N SER A 26 31.46 34.98 5.72
CA SER A 26 32.50 35.42 6.67
C SER A 26 33.80 34.65 6.41
N PRO A 27 34.93 35.34 6.08
CA PRO A 27 36.21 34.68 5.80
C PRO A 27 36.91 34.10 7.04
N ALA A 28 36.21 34.00 8.18
CA ALA A 28 36.79 33.78 9.49
C ALA A 28 36.23 32.54 10.22
N GLU A 29 35.44 31.69 9.55
CA GLU A 29 35.10 30.39 10.12
C GLU A 29 36.39 29.56 10.26
N SER A 30 36.71 29.16 11.48
CA SER A 30 37.84 28.29 11.75
C SER A 30 37.63 26.95 11.04
N VAL A 31 38.71 26.31 10.56
CA VAL A 31 38.64 25.00 9.88
C VAL A 31 37.87 23.96 10.71
N ASN A 32 37.89 24.10 12.04
CA ASN A 32 37.11 23.29 12.96
C ASN A 32 35.58 23.50 12.82
N GLU A 33 35.10 24.74 12.70
CA GLU A 33 33.67 25.04 12.54
C GLU A 33 33.14 24.51 11.20
N ILE A 34 33.95 24.59 10.13
CA ILE A 34 33.61 24.00 8.83
C ILE A 34 33.55 22.46 8.92
N GLY A 35 34.49 21.86 9.65
CA GLY A 35 34.52 20.41 9.92
C GLY A 35 33.27 19.93 10.67
N GLU A 36 32.95 20.60 11.77
CA GLU A 36 31.74 20.32 12.56
C GLU A 36 30.47 20.49 11.72
N ARG A 37 30.38 21.54 10.91
CA ARG A 37 29.25 21.78 10.01
C ARG A 37 29.11 20.65 9.00
N ARG A 38 30.22 20.21 8.40
CA ARG A 38 30.23 19.10 7.44
C ARG A 38 29.79 17.78 8.09
N ASP A 39 30.21 17.52 9.32
CA ASP A 39 29.86 16.29 10.03
C ASP A 39 28.39 16.30 10.49
N ARG A 40 27.84 17.46 10.89
CA ARG A 40 26.39 17.61 11.11
C ARG A 40 25.58 17.32 9.84
N ILE A 41 26.00 17.85 8.69
CA ILE A 41 25.34 17.58 7.40
C ILE A 41 25.38 16.08 7.08
N LYS A 42 26.54 15.42 7.23
CA LYS A 42 26.64 13.97 6.99
C LYS A 42 25.70 13.17 7.90
N ALA A 43 25.64 13.53 9.18
CA ALA A 43 24.74 12.87 10.13
C ALA A 43 23.27 13.05 9.73
N SER A 44 22.87 14.26 9.34
CA SER A 44 21.51 14.53 8.85
C SER A 44 21.19 13.76 7.56
N VAL A 45 22.11 13.69 6.61
CA VAL A 45 21.92 12.91 5.37
C VAL A 45 21.77 11.42 5.68
N SER A 46 22.57 10.88 6.61
CA SER A 46 22.47 9.49 7.05
C SER A 46 21.11 9.18 7.68
N GLU A 47 20.61 10.07 8.55
CA GLU A 47 19.29 9.92 9.16
C GLU A 47 18.15 10.00 8.11
N LEU A 48 18.32 10.83 7.08
CA LEU A 48 17.39 10.93 5.95
C LEU A 48 17.36 9.64 5.13
N GLN A 49 18.53 9.03 4.91
CA GLN A 49 18.65 7.75 4.21
C GLN A 49 17.95 6.62 4.98
N GLU A 50 18.18 6.50 6.29
CA GLU A 50 17.49 5.50 7.12
C GLU A 50 15.97 5.70 7.10
N SER A 51 15.52 6.96 7.14
CA SER A 51 14.10 7.30 7.06
C SER A 51 13.51 6.86 5.71
N LEU A 52 14.19 7.15 4.60
CA LEU A 52 13.75 6.74 3.26
C LEU A 52 13.74 5.20 3.10
N ASP A 53 14.72 4.51 3.65
CA ASP A 53 14.76 3.04 3.62
C ASP A 53 13.59 2.42 4.39
N TYR A 54 13.24 3.01 5.54
CA TYR A 54 12.04 2.63 6.27
C TYR A 54 10.77 2.88 5.46
N LEU A 55 10.59 4.08 4.90
CA LEU A 55 9.43 4.40 4.07
C LEU A 55 9.31 3.44 2.87
N ARG A 56 10.43 3.14 2.21
CA ARG A 56 10.49 2.19 1.10
C ARG A 56 10.01 0.80 1.52
N LEU A 57 10.38 0.35 2.71
CA LEU A 57 9.92 -0.93 3.25
C LEU A 57 8.41 -0.87 3.57
N SER A 58 7.93 0.20 4.20
CA SER A 58 6.51 0.40 4.51
C SER A 58 5.64 0.37 3.25
N VAL A 59 6.08 1.04 2.17
CA VAL A 59 5.38 1.01 0.88
C VAL A 59 5.34 -0.41 0.30
N LYS A 60 6.44 -1.18 0.38
CA LYS A 60 6.44 -2.58 -0.06
C LYS A 60 5.37 -3.38 0.67
N TYR A 61 5.30 -3.28 2.00
CA TYR A 61 4.29 -4.00 2.78
C TYR A 61 2.86 -3.56 2.42
N LEU A 62 2.62 -2.27 2.29
CA LEU A 62 1.29 -1.77 1.91
C LEU A 62 0.82 -2.31 0.55
N VAL A 63 1.72 -2.35 -0.43
CA VAL A 63 1.42 -2.92 -1.76
C VAL A 63 1.18 -4.43 -1.68
N PHE A 64 1.95 -5.15 -0.86
CA PHE A 64 1.74 -6.58 -0.63
C PHE A 64 0.37 -6.86 0.01
N ASP A 65 0.01 -6.12 1.05
CA ASP A 65 -1.27 -6.27 1.75
C ASP A 65 -2.45 -5.93 0.84
N LEU A 66 -2.31 -4.88 0.00
CA LEU A 66 -3.31 -4.51 -1.00
C LEU A 66 -3.50 -5.63 -2.03
N GLU A 67 -2.42 -6.20 -2.55
CA GLU A 67 -2.53 -7.32 -3.51
C GLU A 67 -3.11 -8.59 -2.84
N ALA A 68 -2.77 -8.87 -1.58
CA ALA A 68 -3.35 -9.97 -0.83
C ALA A 68 -4.87 -9.82 -0.68
N THR A 69 -5.33 -8.65 -0.23
CA THR A 69 -6.77 -8.35 -0.09
C THR A 69 -7.50 -8.33 -1.43
N ARG A 70 -6.85 -7.86 -2.50
CA ARG A 70 -7.40 -7.90 -3.86
C ARG A 70 -7.61 -9.33 -4.35
N ARG A 71 -6.62 -10.21 -4.14
CA ARG A 71 -6.70 -11.63 -4.52
C ARG A 71 -7.78 -12.36 -3.72
N GLU A 72 -7.84 -12.10 -2.42
CA GLU A 72 -8.87 -12.66 -1.55
C GLU A 72 -10.28 -12.23 -2.01
N ASN A 73 -10.49 -10.95 -2.29
CA ASN A 73 -11.77 -10.46 -2.79
C ASN A 73 -12.19 -11.14 -4.11
N ALA A 74 -11.25 -11.30 -5.04
CA ALA A 74 -11.51 -11.98 -6.30
C ALA A 74 -11.86 -13.46 -6.10
N TYR A 75 -11.19 -14.14 -5.17
CA TYR A 75 -11.49 -15.53 -4.82
C TYR A 75 -12.90 -15.67 -4.22
N LEU A 76 -13.25 -14.82 -3.26
CA LEU A 76 -14.57 -14.81 -2.62
C LEU A 76 -15.70 -14.54 -3.63
N ARG A 77 -15.51 -13.59 -4.57
CA ARG A 77 -16.48 -13.34 -5.64
C ARG A 77 -16.73 -14.56 -6.52
N ARG A 78 -15.66 -15.26 -6.91
CA ARG A 78 -15.78 -16.49 -7.70
C ARG A 78 -16.54 -17.59 -6.95
N MET A 79 -16.29 -17.73 -5.64
CA MET A 79 -17.05 -18.69 -4.82
C MET A 79 -18.54 -18.36 -4.76
N LEU A 80 -18.89 -17.07 -4.61
CA LEU A 80 -20.28 -16.62 -4.62
C LEU A 80 -20.95 -16.87 -5.97
N GLU A 81 -20.28 -16.55 -7.07
CA GLU A 81 -20.76 -16.82 -8.42
C GLU A 81 -20.99 -18.32 -8.65
N GLN A 82 -20.05 -19.18 -8.23
CA GLN A 82 -20.21 -20.64 -8.33
C GLN A 82 -21.40 -21.13 -7.51
N SER A 83 -21.50 -20.73 -6.24
CA SER A 83 -22.62 -21.08 -5.37
C SER A 83 -23.97 -20.66 -5.95
N SER A 84 -24.06 -19.45 -6.52
CA SER A 84 -25.28 -18.98 -7.17
C SER A 84 -25.66 -19.80 -8.40
N ARG A 85 -24.67 -20.21 -9.22
CA ARG A 85 -24.89 -21.06 -10.40
C ARG A 85 -25.31 -22.47 -10.01
N ASP A 86 -24.72 -23.02 -8.96
CA ASP A 86 -25.07 -24.35 -8.46
C ASP A 86 -26.48 -24.36 -7.87
N ALA A 87 -26.89 -23.28 -7.19
CA ALA A 87 -28.27 -23.10 -6.74
C ALA A 87 -29.25 -22.98 -7.92
N GLN A 88 -28.89 -22.26 -8.98
CA GLN A 88 -29.72 -22.13 -10.19
C GLN A 88 -29.95 -23.48 -10.88
N ARG A 89 -28.89 -24.29 -11.01
CA ARG A 89 -28.97 -25.62 -11.63
C ARG A 89 -29.88 -26.58 -10.86
N GLN A 90 -29.82 -26.54 -9.52
CA GLN A 90 -30.72 -27.37 -8.70
C GLN A 90 -32.20 -27.03 -8.94
N ILE A 91 -32.53 -25.77 -9.23
CA ILE A 91 -33.90 -25.37 -9.56
C ILE A 91 -34.29 -25.85 -10.96
N GLU A 92 -33.40 -25.73 -11.95
CA GLU A 92 -33.64 -26.20 -13.33
C GLU A 92 -33.79 -27.72 -13.41
N ASP A 93 -33.03 -28.48 -12.60
CA ASP A 93 -33.11 -29.94 -12.54
C ASP A 93 -34.36 -30.45 -11.78
N GLU A 94 -35.02 -29.60 -10.98
CA GLU A 94 -36.25 -29.92 -10.22
C GLU A 94 -37.55 -29.56 -10.96
N GLU A 95 -37.51 -28.78 -12.05
CA GLU A 95 -38.68 -28.53 -12.90
C GLU A 95 -39.03 -29.80 -13.69
N PRO A 96 -40.19 -30.45 -13.46
CA PRO A 96 -40.58 -31.60 -14.25
C PRO A 96 -40.84 -31.17 -15.69
N ASN A 97 -40.27 -31.89 -16.66
CA ASN A 97 -40.71 -31.80 -18.05
C ASN A 97 -42.21 -32.18 -18.07
N GLU A 98 -43.09 -31.19 -18.02
CA GLU A 98 -44.47 -31.34 -18.45
C GLU A 98 -44.43 -31.51 -19.97
N ASP A 99 -44.15 -32.75 -20.38
CA ASP A 99 -44.37 -33.26 -21.72
C ASP A 99 -45.88 -33.22 -21.96
N PHE A 100 -46.37 -32.05 -22.40
CA PHE A 100 -47.68 -31.94 -23.02
C PHE A 100 -47.61 -32.67 -24.35
N GLY A 101 -47.77 -33.99 -24.28
CA GLY A 101 -47.98 -34.83 -25.45
C GLY A 101 -49.16 -34.25 -26.23
N ASP A 102 -48.91 -33.96 -27.51
CA ASP A 102 -49.93 -33.71 -28.52
C ASP A 102 -50.87 -34.92 -28.53
N GLU A 103 -51.92 -34.90 -27.70
CA GLU A 103 -52.97 -35.90 -27.76
C GLU A 103 -53.83 -35.57 -28.98
N GLU A 104 -53.65 -36.44 -29.97
CA GLU A 104 -54.08 -36.30 -31.33
C GLU A 104 -55.56 -35.94 -31.45
N ARG A 105 -55.76 -34.88 -32.22
CA ARG A 105 -56.95 -34.52 -32.97
C ARG A 105 -57.46 -35.74 -33.75
N PHE A 106 -58.45 -36.47 -33.23
CA PHE A 106 -59.25 -37.43 -34.00
C PHE A 106 -60.75 -37.13 -33.88
N ASP A 107 -61.41 -37.30 -35.04
CA ASP A 107 -62.75 -36.86 -35.51
C ASP A 107 -63.93 -36.86 -34.51
#